data_AF-A0A7C6ABA5-F1
#
_entry.id   AF-A0A7C6ABA5-F1
#
_cell.length_a   1.000
_cell.length_b   1.000
_cell.length_c   1.000
_cell.angle_alpha   90.00
_cell.angle_beta   90.00
_cell.angle_gamma   90.00
#
_symmetry.space_group_name_H-M   'P 1'
#
loop_
_entity.id
_entity.type
_entity.pdbx_description
1 polymer ?
#
loop_
_entity_poly.entity_id
_entity_poly.type
_entity_poly.pdbx_seq_one_letter_code
_entity_poly.pdbx_strand_id
1 'polypeptide(L)'
;MQRKILTISAFFLIAGLLKAQDTSAISARVSELSDALSSTNETIAEMKSTLDALKKIKLSGYIQAQFQATNGSGGWNGSSTSAPTAVGSYSGGAFPKDVSSRFSVRRGRLKATYDNELTQYVIQIDVTQSGVSIKDAYVKLTEPWKKWISLTAGVFDRPFGFEISYSSSNRESPERSRMFQILFPGERDLGMKIEINPTTGTLSVFNLKAGLFNGTGIANEVDNKKDFIGRLGVSLPFDDINLAIDGGFSLYSGA
;
A
#
# COMPACT_ATOMS: atom_id res chain seq x y z
N MET A 1 -64.59 9.63 69.06
CA MET A 1 -63.95 10.50 68.05
C MET A 1 -62.58 9.99 67.54
N GLN A 2 -62.16 8.73 67.79
CA GLN A 2 -60.79 8.27 67.47
C GLN A 2 -60.62 7.30 66.27
N ARG A 3 -61.70 6.83 65.63
CA ARG A 3 -61.59 5.81 64.55
C ARG A 3 -61.39 6.36 63.12
N LYS A 4 -61.54 7.66 62.87
CA LYS A 4 -61.42 8.26 61.51
C LYS A 4 -60.03 8.79 61.14
N ILE A 5 -59.15 9.01 62.12
CA ILE A 5 -57.79 9.54 61.89
C ILE A 5 -56.82 8.40 61.52
N LEU A 6 -57.04 7.19 62.03
CA LEU A 6 -56.14 6.04 61.79
C LEU A 6 -56.16 5.54 60.32
N THR A 7 -57.31 5.66 59.64
CA THR A 7 -57.47 5.17 58.26
C THR A 7 -56.87 6.11 57.20
N ILE A 8 -56.79 7.42 57.47
CA ILE A 8 -56.18 8.38 56.53
C ILE A 8 -54.65 8.32 56.61
N SER A 9 -54.09 8.12 57.80
CA SER A 9 -52.64 7.88 57.96
C SER A 9 -52.20 6.55 57.33
N ALA A 10 -53.00 5.49 57.41
CA ALA A 10 -52.70 4.22 56.75
C ALA A 10 -52.72 4.34 55.22
N PHE A 11 -53.64 5.12 54.66
CA PHE A 11 -53.73 5.33 53.20
C PHE A 11 -52.56 6.17 52.66
N PHE A 12 -52.11 7.18 53.41
CA PHE A 12 -50.90 7.95 53.06
C PHE A 12 -49.61 7.13 53.19
N LEU A 13 -49.52 6.23 54.16
CA LEU A 13 -48.38 5.33 54.32
C LEU A 13 -48.30 4.32 53.15
N ILE A 14 -49.44 3.74 52.77
CA ILE A 14 -49.52 2.77 51.66
C ILE A 14 -49.24 3.43 50.30
N ALA A 15 -49.76 4.64 50.05
CA ALA A 15 -49.46 5.38 48.82
C ALA A 15 -47.98 5.82 48.73
N GLY A 16 -47.35 6.15 49.87
CA GLY A 16 -45.90 6.43 49.95
C GLY A 16 -45.05 5.18 49.71
N LEU A 17 -45.47 4.02 50.24
CA LEU A 17 -44.80 2.74 50.03
C LEU A 17 -44.90 2.25 48.57
N LEU A 18 -46.05 2.37 47.91
CA LEU A 18 -46.17 2.00 46.49
C LEU A 18 -45.33 2.90 45.56
N LYS A 19 -45.31 4.21 45.77
CA LYS A 19 -44.46 5.12 44.98
C LYS A 19 -42.97 4.94 45.24
N ALA A 20 -42.57 4.53 46.44
CA ALA A 20 -41.19 4.20 46.78
C ALA A 20 -40.73 2.87 46.16
N GLN A 21 -41.65 1.91 46.00
CA GLN A 21 -41.38 0.63 45.37
C GLN A 21 -41.19 0.76 43.85
N ASP A 22 -41.97 1.63 43.19
CA ASP A 22 -41.79 1.94 41.77
C ASP A 22 -40.52 2.76 41.49
N THR A 23 -40.17 3.74 42.33
CA THR A 23 -38.94 4.52 42.15
C THR A 23 -37.67 3.72 42.42
N SER A 24 -37.70 2.78 43.38
CA SER A 24 -36.56 1.87 43.62
C SER A 24 -36.37 0.85 42.49
N ALA A 25 -37.46 0.35 41.90
CA ALA A 25 -37.39 -0.51 40.71
C ALA A 25 -36.90 0.25 39.47
N ILE A 26 -37.35 1.49 39.27
CA ILE A 26 -36.87 2.35 38.18
C ILE A 26 -35.40 2.74 38.40
N SER A 27 -34.98 3.09 39.62
CA SER A 27 -33.57 3.41 39.88
C SER A 27 -32.65 2.20 39.70
N ALA A 28 -33.11 1.00 40.05
CA ALA A 28 -32.37 -0.23 39.80
C ALA A 28 -32.21 -0.49 38.29
N ARG A 29 -33.28 -0.35 37.50
CA ARG A 29 -33.23 -0.44 36.03
C ARG A 29 -32.29 0.61 35.43
N VAL A 30 -32.32 1.84 35.93
CA VAL A 30 -31.43 2.93 35.49
C VAL A 30 -29.97 2.64 35.85
N SER A 31 -29.71 2.06 37.03
CA SER A 31 -28.36 1.59 37.41
C SER A 31 -27.89 0.48 36.48
N GLU A 32 -28.70 -0.56 36.26
CA GLU A 32 -28.39 -1.65 35.33
C GLU A 32 -28.13 -1.16 33.90
N LEU A 33 -28.94 -0.20 33.41
CA LEU A 33 -28.73 0.45 32.12
C LEU A 33 -27.45 1.28 32.09
N SER A 34 -27.11 1.97 33.19
CA SER A 34 -25.87 2.74 33.29
C SER A 34 -24.63 1.83 33.33
N ASP A 35 -24.73 0.69 34.01
CA ASP A 35 -23.67 -0.33 34.09
C ASP A 35 -23.52 -1.08 32.75
N ALA A 36 -24.63 -1.33 32.05
CA ALA A 36 -24.61 -1.86 30.69
C ALA A 36 -24.02 -0.84 29.70
N LEU A 37 -24.28 0.45 29.88
CA LEU A 37 -23.72 1.51 29.03
C LEU A 37 -22.23 1.71 29.28
N SER A 38 -21.78 1.67 30.54
CA SER A 38 -20.35 1.77 30.88
C SER A 38 -19.56 0.59 30.30
N SER A 39 -20.04 -0.64 30.51
CA SER A 39 -19.42 -1.85 29.93
C SER A 39 -19.44 -1.85 28.39
N THR A 40 -20.49 -1.33 27.76
CA THR A 40 -20.54 -1.15 26.30
C THR A 40 -19.51 -0.11 25.84
N ASN A 41 -19.36 1.01 26.55
CA ASN A 41 -18.35 2.02 26.22
C ASN A 41 -16.92 1.48 26.36
N GLU A 42 -16.65 0.67 27.37
CA GLU A 42 -15.37 -0.03 27.55
C GLU A 42 -15.11 -0.97 26.37
N THR A 43 -16.10 -1.79 26.00
CA THR A 43 -16.02 -2.70 24.83
C THR A 43 -15.77 -1.91 23.53
N ILE A 44 -16.43 -0.76 23.34
CA ILE A 44 -16.21 0.11 22.18
C ILE A 44 -14.78 0.68 22.18
N ALA A 45 -14.24 1.07 23.34
CA ALA A 45 -12.88 1.57 23.44
C ALA A 45 -11.84 0.48 23.08
N GLU A 46 -12.04 -0.74 23.56
CA GLU A 46 -11.19 -1.89 23.20
C GLU A 46 -11.28 -2.25 21.71
N MET A 47 -12.50 -2.28 21.16
CA MET A 47 -12.71 -2.50 19.73
C MET A 47 -12.05 -1.41 18.88
N LYS A 48 -12.14 -0.15 19.29
CA LYS A 48 -11.48 0.97 18.60
C LYS A 48 -9.96 0.82 18.62
N SER A 49 -9.38 0.49 19.78
CA SER A 49 -7.94 0.22 19.91
C SER A 49 -7.48 -0.91 18.99
N THR A 50 -8.23 -2.02 18.98
CA THR A 50 -7.96 -3.17 18.10
C THR A 50 -8.06 -2.79 16.63
N LEU A 51 -9.10 -2.04 16.26
CA LEU A 51 -9.32 -1.57 14.89
C LEU A 51 -8.23 -0.60 14.44
N ASP A 52 -7.74 0.27 15.31
CA ASP A 52 -6.62 1.17 15.02
C ASP A 52 -5.28 0.44 14.90
N ALA A 53 -5.08 -0.66 15.63
CA ALA A 53 -3.95 -1.56 15.42
C ALA A 53 -4.05 -2.31 14.08
N LEU A 54 -5.24 -2.82 13.74
CA LEU A 54 -5.48 -3.56 12.49
C LEU A 54 -5.38 -2.66 11.26
N LYS A 55 -5.82 -1.40 11.32
CA LYS A 55 -5.68 -0.42 10.22
C LYS A 55 -4.24 -0.22 9.75
N LYS A 56 -3.26 -0.45 10.63
CA LYS A 56 -1.84 -0.35 10.30
C LYS A 56 -1.39 -1.50 9.40
N ILE A 57 -2.06 -2.65 9.45
CA ILE A 57 -1.72 -3.83 8.64
C ILE A 57 -2.62 -3.85 7.40
N LYS A 58 -2.02 -3.68 6.23
CA LYS A 58 -2.70 -3.73 4.93
C LYS A 58 -2.22 -4.97 4.18
N LEU A 59 -3.14 -5.91 3.94
CA LEU A 59 -2.92 -7.04 3.05
C LEU A 59 -3.64 -6.78 1.74
N SER A 60 -2.93 -6.86 0.62
CA SER A 60 -3.50 -6.71 -0.71
C SER A 60 -2.85 -7.66 -1.71
N GLY A 61 -3.50 -7.87 -2.83
CA GLY A 61 -2.96 -8.72 -3.88
C GLY A 61 -3.85 -8.75 -5.11
N TYR A 62 -3.31 -9.25 -6.20
CA TYR A 62 -4.06 -9.47 -7.44
C TYR A 62 -3.36 -10.51 -8.31
N ILE A 63 -4.17 -11.16 -9.15
CA ILE A 63 -3.69 -12.11 -10.15
C ILE A 63 -4.04 -11.55 -11.53
N GLN A 64 -3.07 -11.57 -12.43
CA GLN A 64 -3.23 -11.15 -13.81
C GLN A 64 -2.91 -12.31 -14.74
N ALA A 65 -3.95 -12.89 -15.32
CA ALA A 65 -3.82 -13.85 -16.42
C ALA A 65 -3.70 -13.10 -17.75
N GLN A 66 -2.95 -13.67 -18.69
CA GLN A 66 -2.80 -13.12 -20.04
C GLN A 66 -2.81 -14.25 -21.08
N PHE A 67 -3.38 -13.95 -22.23
CA PHE A 67 -3.23 -14.72 -23.45
C PHE A 67 -2.32 -13.93 -24.39
N GLN A 68 -1.29 -14.56 -24.90
CA GLN A 68 -0.37 -13.95 -25.86
C GLN A 68 -0.42 -14.76 -27.15
N ALA A 69 -0.49 -14.07 -28.29
CA ALA A 69 -0.42 -14.67 -29.62
C ALA A 69 0.54 -13.86 -30.50
N THR A 70 1.21 -14.55 -31.42
CA THR A 70 2.19 -14.00 -32.35
C THR A 70 2.01 -14.63 -33.72
N ASN A 71 2.19 -13.82 -34.76
CA ASN A 71 2.13 -14.26 -36.16
C ASN A 71 3.42 -14.98 -36.61
N GLY A 72 4.47 -15.03 -35.76
CA GLY A 72 5.71 -15.79 -35.98
C GLY A 72 5.89 -16.89 -34.94
N SER A 73 6.42 -18.05 -35.35
CA SER A 73 6.81 -19.14 -34.45
C SER A 73 8.00 -18.71 -33.58
N GLY A 74 7.90 -18.84 -32.25
CA GLY A 74 8.90 -18.39 -31.26
C GLY A 74 10.25 -19.10 -31.26
N GLY A 75 10.59 -19.85 -32.31
CA GLY A 75 11.88 -20.52 -32.41
C GLY A 75 12.94 -19.64 -33.05
N TRP A 76 14.05 -19.40 -32.34
CA TRP A 76 15.33 -19.28 -33.03
C TRP A 76 15.62 -20.62 -33.70
N ASN A 77 15.19 -20.77 -34.94
CA ASN A 77 15.61 -21.86 -35.82
C ASN A 77 16.26 -21.19 -37.02
N GLY A 78 17.57 -21.35 -37.16
CA GLY A 78 18.35 -20.60 -38.12
C GLY A 78 17.81 -20.72 -39.55
N SER A 79 17.26 -19.62 -40.08
CA SER A 79 17.50 -19.17 -41.45
C SER A 79 16.91 -17.76 -41.64
N SER A 80 17.81 -16.79 -41.81
CA SER A 80 17.76 -15.84 -42.91
C SER A 80 16.47 -15.03 -43.11
N THR A 81 16.15 -14.12 -42.18
CA THR A 81 15.72 -12.74 -42.49
C THR A 81 15.60 -11.94 -41.19
N SER A 82 16.65 -11.20 -40.85
CA SER A 82 16.63 -9.81 -40.33
C SER A 82 15.37 -9.28 -39.62
N ALA A 83 14.84 -10.00 -38.62
CA ALA A 83 14.02 -9.41 -37.57
C ALA A 83 14.95 -9.17 -36.36
N PRO A 84 15.23 -7.91 -35.95
CA PRO A 84 16.32 -7.62 -35.00
C PRO A 84 16.09 -8.14 -33.56
N THR A 85 14.92 -8.72 -33.25
CA THR A 85 14.64 -9.29 -31.91
C THR A 85 13.70 -10.50 -32.05
N ALA A 86 13.98 -11.58 -31.33
CA ALA A 86 13.05 -12.71 -31.22
C ALA A 86 11.72 -12.21 -30.59
N VAL A 87 10.59 -12.76 -31.04
CA VAL A 87 9.29 -12.37 -30.47
C VAL A 87 9.27 -12.70 -28.99
N GLY A 88 9.15 -11.66 -28.14
CA GLY A 88 9.12 -11.79 -26.69
C GLY A 88 10.47 -11.62 -25.98
N SER A 89 11.54 -11.11 -26.61
CA SER A 89 12.80 -10.75 -25.91
C SER A 89 12.69 -9.64 -24.85
N TYR A 90 11.48 -9.18 -24.57
CA TYR A 90 11.16 -8.08 -23.67
C TYR A 90 10.29 -8.58 -22.51
N SER A 91 9.79 -7.66 -21.68
CA SER A 91 8.88 -7.96 -20.57
C SER A 91 7.64 -8.70 -21.11
N GLY A 92 7.50 -9.96 -20.71
CA GLY A 92 6.52 -10.90 -21.29
C GLY A 92 7.13 -12.25 -21.63
N GLY A 93 8.46 -12.33 -21.78
CA GLY A 93 9.22 -13.56 -22.00
C GLY A 93 9.18 -14.07 -23.44
N ALA A 94 10.24 -14.72 -23.89
CA ALA A 94 10.30 -15.27 -25.25
C ALA A 94 9.29 -16.40 -25.42
N PHE A 95 8.72 -16.53 -26.62
CA PHE A 95 7.95 -17.73 -26.97
C PHE A 95 8.90 -18.91 -27.13
N PRO A 96 8.53 -20.12 -26.67
CA PRO A 96 9.26 -21.33 -27.00
C PRO A 96 9.25 -21.60 -28.51
N LYS A 97 10.17 -22.44 -28.96
CA LYS A 97 10.22 -22.91 -30.34
C LYS A 97 8.88 -23.55 -30.75
N ASP A 98 8.41 -23.20 -31.94
CA ASP A 98 7.16 -23.68 -32.55
C ASP A 98 5.86 -23.33 -31.79
N VAL A 99 5.93 -22.46 -30.78
CA VAL A 99 4.76 -21.94 -30.08
C VAL A 99 4.41 -20.55 -30.60
N SER A 100 3.17 -20.37 -31.05
CA SER A 100 2.63 -19.10 -31.55
C SER A 100 1.56 -18.48 -30.66
N SER A 101 1.07 -19.22 -29.66
CA SER A 101 0.15 -18.68 -28.64
C SER A 101 0.32 -19.38 -27.29
N ARG A 102 0.06 -18.66 -26.19
CA ARG A 102 0.12 -19.23 -24.83
C ARG A 102 -0.77 -18.48 -23.84
N PHE A 103 -1.25 -19.21 -22.83
CA PHE A 103 -1.77 -18.63 -21.59
C PHE A 103 -0.65 -18.57 -20.55
N SER A 104 -0.58 -17.47 -19.80
CA SER A 104 0.37 -17.32 -18.70
C SER A 104 -0.21 -16.46 -17.58
N VAL A 105 0.30 -16.64 -16.37
CA VAL A 105 0.08 -15.72 -15.26
C VAL A 105 1.20 -14.70 -15.28
N ARG A 106 0.87 -13.45 -15.59
CA ARG A 106 1.85 -12.37 -15.74
C ARG A 106 2.34 -11.84 -14.41
N ARG A 107 1.43 -11.72 -13.44
CA ARG A 107 1.65 -11.18 -12.10
C ARG A 107 0.72 -11.91 -11.14
N GLY A 108 1.28 -12.50 -10.09
CA GLY A 108 0.54 -13.09 -8.98
C GLY A 108 1.03 -12.46 -7.70
N ARG A 109 0.59 -11.23 -7.43
CA ARG A 109 1.19 -10.40 -6.40
C ARG A 109 0.43 -10.50 -5.11
N LEU A 110 1.16 -10.71 -4.03
CA LEU A 110 0.68 -10.57 -2.66
C LEU A 110 1.57 -9.56 -1.95
N LYS A 111 0.96 -8.55 -1.34
CA LYS A 111 1.63 -7.45 -0.64
C LYS A 111 1.09 -7.33 0.77
N ALA A 112 1.98 -7.43 1.74
CA ALA A 112 1.73 -7.08 3.13
C ALA A 112 2.46 -5.77 3.43
N THR A 113 1.75 -4.81 4.02
CA THR A 113 2.30 -3.53 4.44
C THR A 113 1.92 -3.29 5.89
N TYR A 114 2.91 -3.05 6.75
CA TYR A 114 2.68 -2.42 8.04
C TYR A 114 2.97 -0.93 7.87
N ASP A 115 1.97 -0.09 8.12
CA ASP A 115 1.99 1.33 7.87
C ASP A 115 1.68 2.07 9.18
N ASN A 116 2.71 2.66 9.76
CA ASN A 116 2.60 3.55 10.91
C ASN A 116 3.12 4.93 10.51
N GLU A 117 2.81 5.97 11.28
CA GLU A 117 3.12 7.35 10.89
C GLU A 117 4.61 7.63 10.65
N LEU A 118 5.50 6.92 11.34
CA LEU A 118 6.95 7.12 11.29
C LEU A 118 7.68 5.95 10.62
N THR A 119 7.03 4.81 10.46
CA THR A 119 7.69 3.58 10.03
C THR A 119 6.76 2.76 9.19
N GLN A 120 7.27 2.33 8.05
CA GLN A 120 6.56 1.45 7.13
C GLN A 120 7.44 0.24 6.79
N TYR A 121 6.86 -0.95 6.88
CA TYR A 121 7.46 -2.19 6.41
C TYR A 121 6.63 -2.72 5.26
N VAL A 122 7.30 -3.08 4.16
CA VAL A 122 6.62 -3.64 2.98
C VAL A 122 7.30 -4.92 2.55
N ILE A 123 6.48 -5.95 2.38
CA ILE A 123 6.87 -7.18 1.70
C ILE A 123 5.87 -7.43 0.58
N GLN A 124 6.38 -7.63 -0.63
CA GLN A 124 5.61 -8.06 -1.78
C GLN A 124 6.31 -9.24 -2.45
N ILE A 125 5.54 -10.30 -2.68
CA ILE A 125 5.96 -11.47 -3.42
C ILE A 125 5.22 -11.54 -4.76
N ASP A 126 5.88 -12.09 -5.77
CA ASP A 126 5.29 -12.38 -7.08
C ASP A 126 5.40 -13.87 -7.35
N VAL A 127 4.25 -14.51 -7.43
CA VAL A 127 4.07 -15.94 -7.65
C VAL A 127 3.57 -16.12 -9.08
N THR A 128 4.42 -16.70 -9.92
CA THR A 128 4.11 -16.97 -11.32
C THR A 128 4.49 -18.41 -11.67
N GLN A 129 4.20 -18.83 -12.90
CA GLN A 129 4.59 -20.15 -13.40
C GLN A 129 6.12 -20.35 -13.39
N SER A 130 6.89 -19.26 -13.44
CA SER A 130 8.35 -19.28 -13.38
C SER A 130 8.91 -19.41 -11.96
N GLY A 131 8.04 -19.36 -10.93
CA GLY A 131 8.42 -19.49 -9.53
C GLY A 131 7.98 -18.30 -8.68
N VAL A 132 8.53 -18.25 -7.46
CA VAL A 132 8.28 -17.19 -6.47
C VAL A 132 9.49 -16.26 -6.42
N SER A 133 9.25 -14.95 -6.53
CA SER A 133 10.29 -13.94 -6.41
C SER A 133 9.88 -12.84 -5.45
N ILE A 134 10.88 -12.27 -4.76
CA ILE A 134 10.67 -11.06 -3.95
C ILE A 134 10.58 -9.88 -4.90
N LYS A 135 9.58 -9.05 -4.66
CA LYS A 135 9.27 -7.88 -5.47
C LYS A 135 9.53 -6.61 -4.69
N ASP A 136 8.99 -6.47 -3.49
CA ASP A 136 9.35 -5.38 -2.58
C ASP A 136 9.72 -6.01 -1.24
N ALA A 137 10.77 -5.53 -0.61
CA ALA A 137 11.17 -5.94 0.74
C ALA A 137 11.98 -4.79 1.35
N TYR A 138 11.30 -3.82 1.96
CA TYR A 138 11.96 -2.61 2.44
C TYR A 138 11.37 -2.09 3.74
N VAL A 139 12.18 -1.27 4.42
CA VAL A 139 11.78 -0.44 5.56
C VAL A 139 11.87 1.02 5.14
N LYS A 140 10.86 1.80 5.48
CA LYS A 140 10.84 3.26 5.33
C LYS A 140 10.68 3.90 6.70
N LEU A 141 11.58 4.82 7.02
CA LEU A 141 11.57 5.63 8.23
C LEU A 141 11.30 7.08 7.85
N THR A 142 10.31 7.70 8.46
CA THR A 142 9.92 9.09 8.20
C THR A 142 10.22 9.94 9.43
N GLU A 143 10.78 11.12 9.22
CA GLU A 143 11.13 12.02 10.33
C GLU A 143 9.88 12.51 11.08
N PRO A 144 9.91 12.59 12.42
CA PRO A 144 8.71 12.80 13.22
C PRO A 144 8.19 14.23 13.27
N TRP A 145 8.98 15.23 12.88
CA TRP A 145 8.62 16.64 13.08
C TRP A 145 7.73 17.16 11.96
N LYS A 146 8.23 17.17 10.71
CA LYS A 146 7.47 17.69 9.56
C LYS A 146 6.95 16.58 8.66
N LYS A 147 7.44 15.34 8.84
CA LYS A 147 7.17 14.18 7.98
C LYS A 147 7.51 14.43 6.49
N TRP A 148 8.46 15.33 6.22
CA TRP A 148 8.87 15.66 4.85
C TRP A 148 9.97 14.74 4.34
N ILE A 149 10.84 14.28 5.23
CA ILE A 149 12.01 13.48 4.87
C ILE A 149 11.76 12.03 5.25
N SER A 150 12.05 11.13 4.32
CA SER A 150 12.00 9.69 4.56
C SER A 150 13.24 9.00 4.07
N LEU A 151 13.76 8.06 4.85
CA LEU A 151 14.81 7.14 4.46
C LEU A 151 14.20 5.77 4.18
N THR A 152 14.52 5.18 3.03
CA THR A 152 14.06 3.83 2.66
C THR A 152 15.27 2.95 2.40
N ALA A 153 15.28 1.72 2.91
CA ALA A 153 16.33 0.74 2.67
C ALA A 153 15.76 -0.66 2.43
N GLY A 154 16.36 -1.42 1.50
CA GLY A 154 15.92 -2.75 1.11
C GLY A 154 15.72 -2.88 -0.41
N VAL A 155 14.87 -3.80 -0.83
CA VAL A 155 14.49 -4.03 -2.23
C VAL A 155 13.24 -3.20 -2.56
N PHE A 156 13.38 -2.23 -3.45
CA PHE A 156 12.28 -1.34 -3.86
C PHE A 156 12.51 -0.76 -5.26
N ASP A 157 11.58 0.06 -5.72
CA ASP A 157 11.61 0.70 -7.04
C ASP A 157 12.70 1.77 -7.18
N ARG A 158 13.45 1.72 -8.29
CA ARG A 158 14.47 2.74 -8.62
C ARG A 158 13.77 4.09 -8.83
N PRO A 159 14.20 5.19 -8.19
CA PRO A 159 13.56 6.50 -8.31
C PRO A 159 13.94 7.19 -9.63
N PHE A 160 13.56 6.60 -10.76
CA PHE A 160 13.88 7.10 -12.10
C PHE A 160 12.63 7.13 -12.98
N GLY A 161 12.36 8.28 -13.61
CA GLY A 161 11.16 8.45 -14.42
C GLY A 161 9.86 8.37 -13.59
N PHE A 162 8.73 8.54 -14.26
CA PHE A 162 7.41 8.40 -13.62
C PHE A 162 6.94 6.95 -13.62
N GLU A 163 7.25 6.22 -14.69
CA GLU A 163 6.67 4.92 -14.99
C GLU A 163 7.15 3.79 -14.06
N ILE A 164 8.37 3.88 -13.52
CA ILE A 164 8.90 2.88 -12.60
C ILE A 164 8.08 2.85 -11.30
N SER A 165 7.89 4.01 -10.68
CA SER A 165 7.17 4.16 -9.42
C SER A 165 5.65 4.07 -9.58
N TYR A 166 5.12 4.31 -10.78
CA TYR A 166 3.68 4.21 -11.03
C TYR A 166 3.19 2.77 -10.86
N SER A 167 2.11 2.58 -10.10
CA SER A 167 1.61 1.25 -9.76
C SER A 167 1.19 0.48 -11.00
N SER A 168 1.63 -0.77 -11.12
CA SER A 168 1.23 -1.64 -12.24
C SER A 168 -0.25 -2.02 -12.23
N SER A 169 -0.95 -1.89 -11.11
CA SER A 169 -2.42 -2.09 -11.06
C SER A 169 -3.18 -0.98 -11.75
N ASN A 170 -2.59 0.22 -11.81
CA ASN A 170 -3.24 1.42 -12.32
C ASN A 170 -2.75 1.79 -13.73
N ARG A 171 -1.89 0.96 -14.31
CA ARG A 171 -1.34 1.23 -15.64
C ARG A 171 -2.39 1.08 -16.72
N GLU A 172 -2.26 1.98 -17.67
CA GLU A 172 -3.04 2.04 -18.90
C GLU A 172 -2.52 0.98 -19.89
N SER A 173 -1.22 0.71 -19.88
CA SER A 173 -0.58 -0.31 -20.72
C SER A 173 -0.32 -1.63 -19.98
N PRO A 174 -0.41 -2.79 -20.65
CA PRO A 174 -0.11 -4.09 -20.04
C PRO A 174 1.32 -4.22 -19.51
N GLU A 175 2.26 -3.57 -20.20
CA GLU A 175 3.68 -3.52 -19.90
C GLU A 175 4.19 -2.09 -19.89
N ARG A 176 5.34 -1.88 -19.23
CA ARG A 176 6.00 -0.59 -19.30
C ARG A 176 6.51 -0.27 -20.70
N SER A 177 6.84 0.98 -20.98
CA SER A 177 7.48 1.36 -22.23
C SER A 177 8.81 0.63 -22.41
N ARG A 178 9.18 0.37 -23.68
CA ARG A 178 10.38 -0.41 -24.02
C ARG A 178 11.66 0.20 -23.45
N MET A 179 11.70 1.53 -23.30
CA MET A 179 12.84 2.24 -22.72
C MET A 179 13.14 1.77 -21.30
N PHE A 180 12.14 1.68 -20.42
CA PHE A 180 12.35 1.20 -19.05
C PHE A 180 12.66 -0.28 -18.99
N GLN A 181 12.09 -1.09 -19.88
CA GLN A 181 12.39 -2.52 -19.92
C GLN A 181 13.85 -2.80 -20.29
N ILE A 182 14.44 -1.96 -21.14
CA ILE A 182 15.83 -2.08 -21.59
C ILE A 182 16.79 -1.51 -20.53
N LEU A 183 16.53 -0.31 -20.02
CA LEU A 183 17.44 0.38 -19.08
C LEU A 183 17.34 -0.16 -17.65
N PHE A 184 16.17 -0.63 -17.25
CA PHE A 184 15.86 -1.04 -15.88
C PHE A 184 15.13 -2.39 -15.86
N PRO A 185 15.75 -3.49 -16.33
CA PRO A 185 15.11 -4.80 -16.29
C PRO A 185 14.72 -5.16 -14.85
N GLY A 186 13.46 -5.49 -14.62
CA GLY A 186 12.91 -5.77 -13.28
C GLY A 186 12.57 -4.53 -12.44
N GLU A 187 13.01 -3.34 -12.85
CA GLU A 187 12.77 -1.97 -12.31
C GLU A 187 13.06 -1.73 -10.82
N ARG A 188 13.45 -2.76 -10.10
CA ARG A 188 13.66 -2.76 -8.65
C ARG A 188 15.05 -3.21 -8.32
N ASP A 189 15.57 -2.68 -7.23
CA ASP A 189 16.94 -2.90 -6.81
C ASP A 189 17.07 -2.86 -5.29
N LEU A 190 18.12 -3.50 -4.80
CA LEU A 190 18.55 -3.42 -3.43
C LEU A 190 19.38 -2.16 -3.23
N GLY A 191 18.97 -1.33 -2.27
CA GLY A 191 19.71 -0.11 -1.97
C GLY A 191 19.11 0.69 -0.85
N MET A 192 19.43 1.98 -0.85
CA MET A 192 18.83 2.96 0.04
C MET A 192 18.52 4.25 -0.71
N LYS A 193 17.42 4.91 -0.35
CA LYS A 193 17.05 6.23 -0.87
C LYS A 193 16.60 7.16 0.23
N ILE A 194 16.90 8.43 0.06
CA ILE A 194 16.26 9.53 0.75
C ILE A 194 15.18 10.14 -0.15
N GLU A 195 14.03 10.43 0.43
CA GLU A 195 12.93 11.14 -0.21
C GLU A 195 12.60 12.39 0.60
N ILE A 196 12.49 13.52 -0.10
CA ILE A 196 12.06 14.80 0.44
C ILE A 196 10.78 15.17 -0.29
N ASN A 197 9.66 15.15 0.42
CA ASN A 197 8.34 15.41 -0.10
C ASN A 197 7.58 16.34 0.86
N PRO A 198 7.77 17.67 0.77
CA PRO A 198 7.06 18.62 1.59
C PRO A 198 5.55 18.53 1.35
N THR A 199 4.76 18.55 2.41
CA THR A 199 3.29 18.48 2.31
C THR A 199 2.61 19.83 2.56
N THR A 200 3.36 20.83 3.05
CA THR A 200 2.83 22.14 3.39
C THR A 200 3.74 23.26 2.86
N GLY A 201 3.13 24.40 2.54
CA GLY A 201 3.82 25.57 2.01
C GLY A 201 4.10 25.51 0.51
N THR A 202 4.83 26.50 0.00
CA THR A 202 5.15 26.67 -1.43
C THR A 202 6.04 25.58 -2.00
N LEU A 203 6.75 24.83 -1.15
CA LEU A 203 7.61 23.72 -1.55
C LEU A 203 6.85 22.41 -1.76
N SER A 204 5.55 22.35 -1.44
CA SER A 204 4.73 21.14 -1.59
C SER A 204 4.55 20.68 -3.03
N VAL A 205 4.85 21.55 -3.99
CA VAL A 205 4.85 21.23 -5.41
C VAL A 205 6.06 20.38 -5.83
N PHE A 206 7.11 20.28 -5.01
CA PHE A 206 8.35 19.57 -5.34
C PHE A 206 8.48 18.23 -4.63
N ASN A 207 9.02 17.23 -5.33
CA ASN A 207 9.44 15.96 -4.75
C ASN A 207 10.88 15.66 -5.18
N LEU A 208 11.76 15.37 -4.22
CA LEU A 208 13.14 14.98 -4.51
C LEU A 208 13.38 13.57 -3.96
N LYS A 209 13.98 12.72 -4.80
CA LYS A 209 14.41 11.37 -4.43
C LYS A 209 15.85 11.20 -4.87
N ALA A 210 16.68 10.63 -4.01
CA ALA A 210 18.06 10.29 -4.34
C ALA A 210 18.43 8.99 -3.62
N GLY A 211 19.15 8.09 -4.29
CA GLY A 211 19.52 6.81 -3.70
C GLY A 211 20.76 6.19 -4.32
N LEU A 212 21.29 5.21 -3.58
CA LEU A 212 22.42 4.37 -3.95
C LEU A 212 21.95 2.92 -4.03
N PHE A 213 22.34 2.23 -5.10
CA PHE A 213 21.86 0.89 -5.45
C PHE A 213 23.01 -0.01 -5.88
N ASN A 214 22.80 -1.33 -5.78
CA ASN A 214 23.80 -2.30 -6.20
C ASN A 214 23.88 -2.51 -7.73
N GLY A 215 22.88 -2.08 -8.51
CA GLY A 215 22.97 -1.98 -9.97
C GLY A 215 22.45 -3.20 -10.74
N THR A 216 22.49 -4.40 -10.17
CA THR A 216 21.94 -5.63 -10.78
C THR A 216 20.49 -5.97 -10.40
N GLY A 217 19.83 -5.12 -9.62
CA GLY A 217 18.43 -5.30 -9.27
C GLY A 217 18.24 -6.25 -8.09
N ILE A 218 17.51 -7.35 -8.29
CA ILE A 218 17.29 -8.38 -7.25
C ILE A 218 18.36 -9.50 -7.32
N ALA A 219 19.23 -9.48 -8.34
CA ALA A 219 20.32 -10.43 -8.45
C ALA A 219 21.45 -10.09 -7.46
N ASN A 220 22.27 -11.09 -7.13
CA ASN A 220 23.42 -10.89 -6.24
C ASN A 220 24.53 -10.17 -7.00
N GLU A 221 24.83 -8.95 -6.59
CA GLU A 221 26.04 -8.23 -7.02
C GLU A 221 27.25 -8.68 -6.20
N VAL A 222 28.41 -8.78 -6.85
CA VAL A 222 29.67 -9.19 -6.19
C VAL A 222 30.71 -8.07 -6.19
N ASP A 223 30.44 -6.94 -6.87
CA ASP A 223 31.32 -5.78 -6.87
C ASP A 223 30.99 -4.72 -5.80
N ASN A 224 31.97 -3.85 -5.56
CA ASN A 224 31.85 -2.79 -4.55
C ASN A 224 31.20 -1.51 -5.08
N LYS A 225 30.92 -1.42 -6.38
CA LYS A 225 30.44 -0.20 -7.02
C LYS A 225 28.96 0.00 -6.72
N LYS A 226 28.52 1.25 -6.70
CA LYS A 226 27.14 1.62 -6.38
C LYS A 226 26.64 2.60 -7.40
N ASP A 227 25.43 2.37 -7.85
CA ASP A 227 24.74 3.22 -8.80
C ASP A 227 24.01 4.33 -8.06
N PHE A 228 24.22 5.57 -8.50
CA PHE A 228 23.46 6.71 -8.01
C PHE A 228 22.26 6.98 -8.90
N ILE A 229 21.08 7.13 -8.30
CA ILE A 229 19.84 7.45 -8.99
C ILE A 229 19.15 8.61 -8.28
N GLY A 230 18.86 9.67 -9.04
CA GLY A 230 18.17 10.86 -8.55
C GLY A 230 16.96 11.22 -9.40
N ARG A 231 15.93 11.77 -8.76
CA ARG A 231 14.75 12.33 -9.43
C ARG A 231 14.26 13.57 -8.71
N LEU A 232 14.07 14.64 -9.48
CA LEU A 232 13.36 15.84 -9.07
C LEU A 232 12.02 15.87 -9.82
N GLY A 233 10.92 15.90 -9.10
CA GLY A 233 9.56 16.00 -9.64
C GLY A 233 8.89 17.30 -9.22
N VAL A 234 7.96 17.76 -10.06
CA VAL A 234 7.04 18.86 -9.80
C VAL A 234 5.62 18.37 -10.05
N SER A 235 4.70 18.66 -9.14
CA SER A 235 3.28 18.37 -9.28
C SER A 235 2.47 19.64 -8.98
N LEU A 236 1.65 20.05 -9.95
CA LEU A 236 0.78 21.21 -9.86
C LEU A 236 -0.67 20.73 -9.93
N PRO A 237 -1.34 20.53 -8.79
CA PRO A 237 -2.75 20.17 -8.76
C PRO A 237 -3.62 21.40 -9.03
N PHE A 238 -4.60 21.23 -9.91
CA PHE A 238 -5.69 22.16 -10.21
C PHE A 238 -7.00 21.49 -9.78
N ASP A 239 -7.24 21.49 -8.47
CA ASP A 239 -8.34 20.74 -7.85
C ASP A 239 -9.72 21.16 -8.37
N ASP A 240 -9.90 22.44 -8.68
CA ASP A 240 -11.16 23.02 -9.18
C ASP A 240 -11.64 22.38 -10.50
N ILE A 241 -10.70 21.91 -11.32
CA ILE A 241 -10.98 21.28 -12.62
C ILE A 241 -10.58 19.81 -12.66
N ASN A 242 -10.22 19.23 -11.50
CA ASN A 242 -9.77 17.86 -11.35
C ASN A 242 -8.64 17.49 -12.33
N LEU A 243 -7.67 18.40 -12.48
CA LEU A 243 -6.51 18.24 -13.35
C LEU A 243 -5.24 18.35 -12.52
N ALA A 244 -4.22 17.56 -12.84
CA ALA A 244 -2.87 17.75 -12.31
C ALA A 244 -1.87 17.84 -13.47
N ILE A 245 -0.89 18.72 -13.33
CA ILE A 245 0.26 18.79 -14.24
C ILE A 245 1.49 18.30 -13.50
N ASP A 246 2.04 17.18 -13.94
CA ASP A 246 3.23 16.58 -13.38
C ASP A 246 4.42 16.69 -14.35
N GLY A 247 5.58 17.01 -13.81
CA GLY A 247 6.84 17.06 -14.52
C GLY A 247 7.98 16.50 -13.69
N GLY A 248 9.10 16.19 -14.32
CA GLY A 248 10.29 15.82 -13.56
C GLY A 248 11.50 15.48 -14.40
N PHE A 249 12.65 15.61 -13.76
CA PHE A 249 13.96 15.23 -14.28
C PHE A 249 14.48 14.02 -13.52
N SER A 250 15.22 13.14 -14.18
CA SER A 250 15.84 11.98 -13.53
C SER A 250 17.26 11.78 -14.05
N LEU A 251 18.15 11.41 -13.14
CA LEU A 251 19.56 11.16 -13.39
C LEU A 251 19.89 9.74 -12.94
N TYR A 252 20.65 9.03 -13.77
CA TYR A 252 21.25 7.75 -13.43
C TYR A 252 22.75 7.84 -13.72
N SER A 253 23.55 7.46 -12.73
CA SER A 253 25.01 7.39 -12.84
C SER A 253 25.45 6.04 -12.29
N GLY A 254 25.72 5.10 -13.19
CA GLY A 254 26.31 3.81 -12.86
C GLY A 254 27.82 3.91 -12.77
N ALA A 255 28.43 3.08 -11.92
CA ALA A 255 29.88 3.09 -11.66
C ALA A 255 30.60 1.89 -12.29
#